data_AF-A0A9W7GJ52-F1
#
_entry.id   AF-A0A9W7GJ52-F1
#
_cell.length_a   1.000
_cell.length_b   1.000
_cell.length_c   1.000
_cell.angle_alpha   90.00
_cell.angle_beta   90.00
_cell.angle_gamma   90.00
#
_symmetry.space_group_name_H-M   'P 1'
#
loop_
_entity.id
_entity.type
_entity.pdbx_description
1 polymer ?
#
loop_
_entity_poly.entity_id
_entity_poly.type
_entity_poly.pdbx_seq_one_letter_code
_entity_poly.pdbx_strand_id
1 'polypeptide(L)'
;ATKKRKKSPTSAPNVSPQPVQQQQQRRSRKQQQQQDSAQDEKDREELIGKKVKVKWNDGNVYPGIIKEITRTIELIDGRKIRYYDVYFKEDGKTANVDDRDFV
;
A
#
# COMPACT_ATOMS: atom_id res chain seq x y z
N ALA A 1 -2.34 76.52 -25.62
CA ALA A 1 -2.67 75.20 -26.19
C ALA A 1 -2.04 74.11 -25.32
N THR A 2 -2.84 73.37 -24.56
CA THR A 2 -2.33 72.37 -23.61
C THR A 2 -3.05 71.02 -23.83
N LYS A 3 -2.22 70.00 -24.05
CA LYS A 3 -2.55 68.65 -24.56
C LYS A 3 -3.52 67.88 -23.64
N LYS A 4 -4.63 67.38 -24.21
CA LYS A 4 -5.52 66.38 -23.59
C LYS A 4 -4.82 65.01 -23.54
N ARG A 5 -4.60 64.45 -22.34
CA ARG A 5 -4.10 63.08 -22.13
C ARG A 5 -5.25 62.08 -22.35
N LYS A 6 -5.00 61.06 -23.20
CA LYS A 6 -5.88 59.90 -23.44
C LYS A 6 -5.98 59.05 -22.16
N LYS A 7 -7.20 58.74 -21.71
CA LYS A 7 -7.48 57.71 -20.70
C LYS A 7 -7.44 56.34 -21.37
N SER A 8 -6.55 55.47 -20.92
CA SER A 8 -6.54 54.04 -21.24
C SER A 8 -7.61 53.31 -20.42
N PRO A 9 -8.27 52.27 -20.96
CA PRO A 9 -9.26 51.49 -20.24
C PRO A 9 -8.58 50.59 -19.19
N THR A 10 -9.11 50.63 -17.97
CA THR A 10 -8.71 49.78 -16.84
C THR A 10 -9.01 48.31 -17.15
N SER A 11 -7.95 47.50 -17.27
CA SER A 11 -8.05 46.04 -17.37
C SER A 11 -8.62 45.46 -16.08
N ALA A 12 -9.70 44.67 -16.19
CA ALA A 12 -10.26 43.91 -15.08
C ALA A 12 -9.22 42.89 -14.54
N PRO A 13 -9.19 42.62 -13.22
CA PRO A 13 -8.34 41.56 -12.69
C PRO A 13 -8.86 40.19 -13.15
N ASN A 14 -8.05 39.47 -13.91
CA ASN A 14 -8.28 38.08 -14.27
C ASN A 14 -8.07 37.21 -13.02
N VAL A 15 -9.14 36.98 -12.26
CA VAL A 15 -9.14 36.06 -11.12
C VAL A 15 -9.30 34.65 -11.66
N SER A 16 -8.19 33.98 -11.93
CA SER A 16 -8.16 32.57 -12.32
C SER A 16 -8.71 31.69 -11.19
N PRO A 17 -9.74 30.87 -11.40
CA PRO A 17 -10.26 29.97 -10.36
C PRO A 17 -9.45 28.67 -10.33
N GLN A 18 -8.41 28.55 -9.49
CA GLN A 18 -7.67 27.27 -9.36
C GLN A 18 -7.23 26.85 -7.95
N PRO A 19 -8.14 26.66 -6.96
CA PRO A 19 -7.81 25.80 -5.81
C PRO A 19 -8.66 24.53 -5.68
N VAL A 20 -9.78 24.41 -6.39
CA VAL A 20 -10.79 23.36 -6.10
C VAL A 20 -10.41 21.99 -6.66
N GLN A 21 -9.86 21.92 -7.88
CA GLN A 21 -9.45 20.64 -8.50
C GLN A 21 -8.29 19.97 -7.77
N GLN A 22 -7.32 20.74 -7.27
CA GLN A 22 -6.17 20.21 -6.55
C GLN A 22 -6.57 19.66 -5.17
N GLN A 23 -7.55 20.27 -4.51
CA GLN A 23 -8.07 19.80 -3.23
C GLN A 23 -8.91 18.52 -3.36
N GLN A 24 -9.67 18.38 -4.46
CA GLN A 24 -10.42 17.15 -4.77
C GLN A 24 -9.47 15.98 -5.04
N GLN A 25 -8.42 16.14 -5.86
CA GLN A 25 -7.44 15.07 -6.13
C GLN A 25 -6.72 14.59 -4.86
N ARG A 26 -6.36 15.50 -3.95
CA ARG A 26 -5.71 15.13 -2.67
C ARG A 26 -6.63 14.33 -1.76
N ARG A 27 -7.92 14.64 -1.74
CA ARG A 27 -8.92 13.88 -0.97
C ARG A 27 -9.10 12.47 -1.51
N SER A 28 -9.18 12.32 -2.84
CA SER A 28 -9.27 11.01 -3.49
C SER A 28 -8.07 10.11 -3.20
N ARG A 29 -6.84 10.63 -3.31
CA ARG A 29 -5.62 9.86 -2.96
C ARG A 29 -5.57 9.45 -1.49
N LYS A 30 -6.01 10.32 -0.59
CA LYS A 30 -5.98 10.04 0.86
C LYS A 30 -7.03 9.00 1.26
N GLN A 31 -8.19 9.01 0.62
CA GLN A 31 -9.20 7.96 0.80
C GLN A 31 -8.74 6.62 0.24
N GLN A 32 -8.10 6.60 -0.92
CA GLN A 32 -7.59 5.38 -1.54
C GLN A 32 -6.52 4.71 -0.66
N GLN A 33 -5.53 5.49 -0.17
CA GLN A 33 -4.52 4.97 0.77
C GLN A 33 -5.13 4.41 2.07
N GLN A 34 -6.20 5.01 2.58
CA GLN A 34 -6.87 4.49 3.79
C GLN A 34 -7.61 3.17 3.53
N GLN A 35 -8.19 3.01 2.34
CA GLN A 35 -8.84 1.77 1.94
C GLN A 35 -7.83 0.64 1.71
N ASP A 36 -6.73 0.94 1.01
CA ASP A 36 -5.65 -0.04 0.75
C ASP A 36 -5.01 -0.52 2.07
N SER A 37 -4.75 0.39 3.01
CA SER A 37 -4.20 0.00 4.33
C SER A 37 -5.18 -0.82 5.16
N ALA A 38 -6.48 -0.48 5.15
CA ALA A 38 -7.49 -1.22 5.90
C ALA A 38 -7.69 -2.64 5.34
N GLN A 39 -7.55 -2.80 4.02
CA GLN A 39 -7.62 -4.10 3.38
C GLN A 39 -6.41 -4.97 3.75
N ASP A 40 -5.19 -4.42 3.71
CA ASP A 40 -3.96 -5.12 4.13
C ASP A 40 -4.03 -5.64 5.57
N GLU A 41 -4.62 -4.85 6.47
CA GLU A 41 -4.74 -5.22 7.89
C GLU A 41 -5.75 -6.36 8.09
N LYS A 42 -6.86 -6.32 7.35
CA LYS A 42 -7.86 -7.40 7.37
C LYS A 42 -7.31 -8.69 6.76
N ASP A 43 -6.59 -8.59 5.66
CA ASP A 43 -5.94 -9.75 5.02
C ASP A 43 -4.88 -10.37 5.95
N ARG A 44 -4.19 -9.54 6.74
CA ARG A 44 -3.21 -10.01 7.74
C ARG A 44 -3.87 -10.83 8.85
N GLU A 45 -5.03 -10.40 9.36
CA GLU A 45 -5.78 -11.16 10.37
C GLU A 45 -6.34 -12.48 9.82
N GLU A 46 -6.82 -12.50 8.58
CA GLU A 46 -7.39 -13.71 7.97
C GLU A 46 -6.34 -14.81 7.72
N LEU A 47 -5.08 -14.42 7.52
CA LEU A 47 -4.00 -15.36 7.26
C LEU A 47 -3.50 -16.07 8.52
N ILE A 48 -3.63 -15.44 9.69
CA ILE A 48 -3.21 -16.05 10.96
C ILE A 48 -4.09 -17.27 11.26
N GLY A 49 -3.45 -18.39 11.60
CA GLY A 49 -4.10 -19.67 11.86
C GLY A 49 -4.39 -20.50 10.61
N LYS A 50 -4.17 -19.98 9.39
CA LYS A 50 -4.34 -20.77 8.18
C LYS A 50 -3.30 -21.89 8.09
N LYS A 51 -3.75 -23.04 7.62
CA LYS A 51 -2.90 -24.18 7.26
C LYS A 51 -2.26 -23.91 5.91
N VAL A 52 -0.96 -24.09 5.83
CA VAL A 52 -0.14 -23.83 4.64
C VAL A 52 0.78 -25.01 4.38
N LYS A 53 1.30 -25.08 3.16
CA LYS A 53 2.38 -25.98 2.78
C LYS A 53 3.59 -25.14 2.41
N VAL A 54 4.74 -25.43 3.01
CA VAL A 54 5.98 -24.70 2.78
C VAL A 54 6.97 -25.66 2.13
N LYS A 55 7.54 -25.26 1.00
CA LYS A 55 8.66 -25.95 0.37
C LYS A 55 9.96 -25.43 0.98
N TRP A 56 10.77 -26.33 1.50
CA TRP A 56 12.06 -25.97 2.10
C TRP A 56 13.23 -26.18 1.13
N ASN A 57 14.43 -25.73 1.52
CA ASN A 57 15.63 -25.78 0.69
C ASN A 57 16.08 -27.22 0.34
N ASP A 58 15.62 -28.22 1.09
CA ASP A 58 15.85 -29.63 0.80
C ASP A 58 14.94 -30.18 -0.32
N GLY A 59 14.02 -29.35 -0.83
CA GLY A 59 13.05 -29.70 -1.86
C GLY A 59 11.78 -30.36 -1.34
N ASN A 60 11.71 -30.67 -0.04
CA ASN A 60 10.54 -31.28 0.60
C ASN A 60 9.49 -30.22 0.95
N VAL A 61 8.25 -30.68 1.13
CA VAL A 61 7.11 -29.84 1.47
C VAL A 61 6.57 -30.21 2.84
N TYR A 62 6.48 -29.21 3.71
CA TYR A 62 6.09 -29.38 5.10
C TYR A 62 4.77 -28.66 5.39
N PRO A 63 3.80 -29.33 6.04
CA PRO A 63 2.57 -28.70 6.47
C PRO A 63 2.82 -27.81 7.70
N GLY A 64 2.37 -26.57 7.63
CA GLY A 64 2.53 -25.57 8.69
C GLY A 64 1.24 -24.80 8.99
N ILE A 65 1.28 -24.01 10.05
CA ILE A 65 0.23 -23.06 10.42
C ILE A 65 0.86 -21.68 10.57
N ILE A 66 0.30 -20.68 9.90
CA ILE A 66 0.74 -19.30 10.06
C ILE A 66 0.40 -18.84 11.48
N LYS A 67 1.40 -18.39 12.25
CA LYS A 67 1.19 -17.78 13.56
C LYS A 67 1.12 -16.26 13.47
N GLU A 68 1.98 -15.67 12.67
CA GLU A 68 2.12 -14.23 12.59
C GLU A 68 2.69 -13.82 11.23
N ILE A 69 2.29 -12.66 10.73
CA ILE A 69 3.00 -11.98 9.64
C ILE A 69 3.99 -11.01 10.26
N THR A 70 5.28 -11.33 10.23
CA THR A 70 6.33 -10.58 10.94
C THR A 70 6.80 -9.36 10.17
N ARG A 71 6.79 -9.41 8.83
CA ARG A 71 7.26 -8.29 8.01
C ARG A 71 6.55 -8.26 6.65
N THR A 72 6.30 -7.06 6.15
CA THR A 72 5.90 -6.83 4.76
C THR A 72 6.91 -5.90 4.10
N ILE A 73 7.43 -6.28 2.94
CA ILE A 73 8.34 -5.47 2.12
C ILE A 73 7.60 -5.12 0.82
N GLU A 74 7.45 -3.84 0.54
CA GLU A 74 6.95 -3.35 -0.75
C GLU A 74 8.14 -3.09 -1.68
N LEU A 75 8.12 -3.72 -2.85
CA LEU A 75 9.13 -3.59 -3.90
C LEU A 75 8.84 -2.36 -4.76
N ILE A 76 9.85 -1.92 -5.52
CA ILE A 76 9.79 -0.73 -6.38
C ILE A 76 8.69 -0.83 -7.45
N ASP A 77 8.35 -2.05 -7.86
CA ASP A 77 7.30 -2.33 -8.84
C ASP A 77 5.90 -2.47 -8.22
N GLY A 78 5.75 -2.19 -6.93
CA GLY A 78 4.49 -2.26 -6.19
C GLY A 78 4.10 -3.67 -5.73
N ARG A 79 4.94 -4.69 -5.96
CA ARG A 79 4.71 -6.02 -5.40
C ARG A 79 5.06 -6.05 -3.92
N LYS A 80 4.28 -6.79 -3.13
CA LYS A 80 4.54 -7.01 -1.70
C LYS A 80 5.09 -8.41 -1.46
N ILE A 81 6.14 -8.53 -0.66
CA ILE A 81 6.64 -9.78 -0.10
C ILE A 81 6.36 -9.77 1.39
N ARG A 82 5.58 -10.75 1.86
CA ARG A 82 5.29 -10.94 3.28
C ARG A 82 6.14 -12.07 3.84
N TYR A 83 6.54 -11.88 5.09
CA TYR A 83 7.26 -12.85 5.90
C TYR A 83 6.34 -13.32 7.01
N TYR A 84 6.36 -14.63 7.22
CA TYR A 84 5.44 -15.35 8.08
C TYR A 84 6.23 -16.20 9.07
N ASP A 85 5.83 -16.15 10.32
CA ASP A 85 6.22 -17.16 11.28
C ASP A 85 5.27 -18.34 11.15
N VAL A 86 5.77 -19.45 10.63
CA VAL A 86 5.00 -20.67 10.39
C VAL A 86 5.42 -21.73 11.39
N TYR A 87 4.43 -22.25 12.12
CA TYR A 87 4.59 -23.35 13.07
C TYR A 87 4.39 -24.70 12.37
N PHE A 88 5.40 -25.56 12.45
CA PHE A 88 5.40 -26.91 11.91
C PHE A 88 5.11 -27.91 13.02
N LYS A 89 3.97 -28.61 12.90
CA LYS A 89 3.51 -29.55 13.93
C LYS A 89 4.40 -30.77 14.08
N GLU A 90 5.05 -31.20 13.00
CA GLU A 90 5.88 -32.41 13.00
C GLU A 90 7.08 -32.27 13.95
N ASP A 91 7.76 -31.12 13.91
CA ASP A 91 8.95 -30.87 14.74
C ASP A 91 8.69 -29.95 15.95
N GLY A 92 7.49 -29.36 16.03
CA GLY A 92 7.15 -28.38 17.06
C GLY A 92 7.92 -27.06 16.96
N LYS A 93 8.48 -26.75 15.78
CA LYS A 93 9.30 -25.56 15.52
C LYS A 93 8.52 -24.47 14.80
N THR A 94 8.95 -23.22 14.97
CA THR A 94 8.52 -22.09 14.14
C THR A 94 9.68 -21.67 13.25
N ALA A 95 9.42 -21.41 11.98
CA ALA A 95 10.39 -20.82 11.07
C ALA A 95 9.81 -19.58 10.38
N ASN A 96 10.69 -18.65 10.04
CA ASN A 96 10.34 -17.47 9.25
C ASN A 96 10.44 -17.83 7.76
N VAL A 97 9.34 -17.71 7.02
CA VAL A 97 9.21 -18.04 5.60
C VAL A 97 8.62 -16.87 4.85
N ASP A 98 8.90 -16.74 3.56
CA ASP A 98 8.28 -15.70 2.73
C ASP A 98 7.24 -16.26 1.75
N ASP A 99 6.45 -15.36 1.13
CA ASP A 99 5.38 -15.72 0.18
C ASP A 99 5.83 -16.71 -0.92
N ARG A 100 7.13 -16.76 -1.27
CA ARG A 100 7.67 -17.61 -2.34
C ARG A 100 7.88 -19.06 -1.91
N ASP A 101 7.90 -19.34 -0.61
CA ASP A 101 8.10 -20.68 -0.09
C ASP A 101 6.79 -21.49 -0.04
N PHE A 102 5.63 -20.86 -0.22
CA PHE A 102 4.34 -21.55 -0.23
C PHE A 102 4.07 -22.27 -1.57
N VAL A 103 3.38 -23.42 -1.49
CA VAL A 103 3.03 -24.28 -2.65
C VAL A 103 1.56 -24.66 -2.72
#